data_AF-A0A352WWC0-F1
#
_entry.id   AF-A0A352WWC0-F1
#
_cell.length_a   1.000
_cell.length_b   1.000
_cell.length_c   1.000
_cell.angle_alpha   90.00
_cell.angle_beta   90.00
_cell.angle_gamma   90.00
#
_symmetry.space_group_name_H-M   'P 1'
#
loop_
_entity.id
_entity.type
_entity.pdbx_description
1 polymer ?
#
loop_
_entity_poly.entity_id
_entity_poly.type
_entity_poly.pdbx_seq_one_letter_code
_entity_poly.pdbx_strand_id
1 'polypeptide(L)'
;KEKILDEAAQLIQTYGLKKFRVDDIADELKISRKTIYQHFNSKDEIIREYFKVAIDSHKSSIAQTLKSEKDSIAKIREIVYVGHRYKLPVLVLDEAKKFYPDEWEKIEDLRQFETDAIKKLLEQGLHEGIVKPDIDFAVLSKMYEEISNMFIDYDFLVENRMKAREAIAKALHIIFNGVLQKNK
;
A
#
# COMPACT_ATOMS: atom_id res chain seq x y z
N LYS A 1 -5.12 3.65 24.27
CA LYS A 1 -5.45 3.90 22.84
C LYS A 1 -4.61 3.04 21.89
N GLU A 2 -3.27 3.19 21.82
CA GLU A 2 -2.44 2.47 20.81
C GLU A 2 -2.56 0.95 20.86
N LYS A 3 -2.46 0.32 22.04
CA LYS A 3 -2.62 -1.14 22.18
C LYS A 3 -3.96 -1.68 21.64
N ILE A 4 -5.03 -0.90 21.81
CA ILE A 4 -6.37 -1.24 21.29
C ILE A 4 -6.36 -1.17 19.76
N LEU A 5 -5.70 -0.16 19.18
CA LEU A 5 -5.60 -0.02 17.73
C LEU A 5 -4.71 -1.11 17.12
N ASP A 6 -3.60 -1.44 17.76
CA ASP A 6 -2.70 -2.50 17.28
C ASP A 6 -3.42 -3.86 17.29
N GLU A 7 -4.21 -4.15 18.32
CA GLU A 7 -5.05 -5.36 18.36
C GLU A 7 -6.15 -5.34 17.30
N ALA A 8 -6.88 -4.22 17.20
CA ALA A 8 -7.89 -4.05 16.15
C ALA A 8 -7.29 -4.24 14.75
N ALA A 9 -6.08 -3.73 14.51
CA ALA A 9 -5.39 -3.88 13.24
C ALA A 9 -5.08 -5.33 12.90
N GLN A 10 -4.74 -6.17 13.89
CA GLN A 10 -4.52 -7.61 13.66
C GLN A 10 -5.82 -8.32 13.29
N LEU A 11 -6.91 -8.03 14.00
CA LEU A 11 -8.23 -8.60 13.72
C LEU A 11 -8.78 -8.12 12.37
N ILE A 12 -8.61 -6.83 12.03
CA ILE A 12 -8.99 -6.27 10.72
C ILE A 12 -8.21 -6.96 9.60
N GLN A 13 -6.88 -7.12 9.76
CA GLN A 13 -6.05 -7.78 8.74
C GLN A 13 -6.41 -9.26 8.55
N THR A 14 -6.97 -9.90 9.56
CA THR A 14 -7.32 -11.32 9.53
C THR A 14 -8.75 -11.55 9.03
N TYR A 15 -9.71 -10.76 9.53
CA TYR A 15 -11.13 -11.01 9.36
C TYR A 15 -11.81 -10.00 8.42
N GLY A 16 -11.15 -8.90 8.07
CA GLY A 16 -11.74 -7.77 7.35
C GLY A 16 -12.46 -6.80 8.28
N LEU A 17 -12.82 -5.65 7.72
CA LEU A 17 -13.55 -4.55 8.36
C LEU A 17 -14.93 -4.99 8.86
N LYS A 18 -15.61 -5.87 8.11
CA LYS A 18 -16.96 -6.32 8.47
C LYS A 18 -16.97 -7.32 9.61
N LYS A 19 -16.10 -8.32 9.57
CA LYS A 19 -16.18 -9.47 10.47
C LYS A 19 -15.41 -9.30 11.78
N PHE A 20 -14.45 -8.38 11.89
CA PHE A 20 -13.80 -8.14 13.18
C PHE A 20 -14.81 -7.64 14.22
N ARG A 21 -14.66 -8.06 15.48
CA ARG A 21 -15.55 -7.65 16.57
C ARG A 21 -14.76 -6.89 17.63
N VAL A 22 -15.40 -5.86 18.21
CA VAL A 22 -14.83 -5.11 19.34
C VAL A 22 -14.73 -5.98 20.59
N ASP A 23 -15.60 -6.98 20.70
CA ASP A 23 -15.58 -7.98 21.76
C ASP A 23 -14.26 -8.77 21.74
N ASP A 24 -13.82 -9.21 20.56
CA ASP A 24 -12.57 -9.95 20.39
C ASP A 24 -11.35 -9.10 20.82
N ILE A 25 -11.38 -7.78 20.58
CA ILE A 25 -10.34 -6.84 21.08
C ILE A 25 -10.35 -6.79 22.62
N ALA A 26 -11.54 -6.75 23.21
CA ALA A 26 -11.71 -6.65 24.65
C ALA A 26 -11.21 -7.93 25.34
N ASP A 27 -11.54 -9.09 24.78
CA ASP A 27 -11.15 -10.40 25.28
C ASP A 27 -9.63 -10.61 25.20
N GLU A 28 -9.00 -10.30 24.05
CA GLU A 28 -7.55 -10.44 23.87
C GLU A 28 -6.77 -9.52 24.82
N LEU A 29 -7.22 -8.27 24.98
CA LEU A 29 -6.55 -7.30 25.86
C LEU A 29 -6.95 -7.43 27.34
N LYS A 30 -7.88 -8.33 27.68
CA LYS A 30 -8.45 -8.51 29.03
C LYS A 30 -9.00 -7.18 29.63
N ILE A 31 -9.69 -6.41 28.81
CA ILE A 31 -10.34 -5.15 29.19
C ILE A 31 -11.85 -5.20 28.91
N SER A 32 -12.60 -4.23 29.41
CA SER A 32 -14.02 -4.13 29.08
C SER A 32 -14.24 -3.42 27.74
N ARG A 33 -15.35 -3.73 27.05
CA ARG A 33 -15.83 -2.91 25.91
C ARG A 33 -15.93 -1.43 26.27
N LYS A 34 -16.38 -1.13 27.50
CA LYS A 34 -16.47 0.25 28.00
C LYS A 34 -15.10 0.95 27.99
N THR A 35 -14.03 0.23 28.32
CA THR A 35 -12.64 0.75 28.26
C THR A 35 -12.21 1.06 26.83
N ILE A 36 -12.61 0.24 25.85
CA ILE A 36 -12.36 0.53 24.43
C ILE A 36 -13.10 1.79 24.01
N TYR A 37 -14.38 1.89 24.36
CA TYR A 37 -15.21 3.03 23.97
C TYR A 37 -14.88 4.34 24.70
N GLN A 38 -14.04 4.31 25.75
CA GLN A 38 -13.43 5.51 26.32
C GLN A 38 -12.35 6.13 25.41
N HIS A 39 -11.81 5.35 24.46
CA HIS A 39 -10.76 5.79 23.53
C HIS A 39 -11.24 5.94 22.09
N PHE A 40 -12.33 5.28 21.71
CA PHE A 40 -12.92 5.31 20.38
C PHE A 40 -14.43 5.42 20.52
N ASN A 41 -15.09 6.34 19.83
CA ASN A 41 -16.53 6.54 19.94
C ASN A 41 -17.34 5.43 19.23
N SER A 42 -16.72 4.69 18.31
CA SER A 42 -17.41 3.66 17.52
C SER A 42 -16.43 2.65 16.89
N LYS A 43 -16.97 1.54 16.38
CA LYS A 43 -16.23 0.59 15.54
C LYS A 43 -15.67 1.28 14.29
N ASP A 44 -16.44 2.19 13.69
CA ASP A 44 -16.00 2.93 12.50
C ASP A 44 -14.85 3.88 12.81
N GLU A 45 -14.79 4.48 14.01
CA GLU A 45 -13.64 5.29 14.40
C GLU A 45 -12.35 4.47 14.50
N ILE A 46 -12.43 3.23 15.00
CA ILE A 46 -11.29 2.30 15.02
C ILE A 46 -10.81 2.04 13.58
N ILE A 47 -11.74 1.83 12.64
CA ILE A 47 -11.42 1.60 11.22
C ILE A 47 -10.76 2.83 10.60
N ARG A 48 -11.30 4.03 10.83
CA ARG A 48 -10.71 5.29 10.33
C ARG A 48 -9.31 5.50 10.88
N GLU A 49 -9.10 5.27 12.17
CA GLU A 49 -7.77 5.39 12.78
C GLU A 49 -6.79 4.34 12.24
N TYR A 50 -7.27 3.12 11.98
CA TYR A 50 -6.47 2.07 11.35
C TYR A 50 -5.98 2.50 9.95
N PHE A 51 -6.87 3.02 9.10
CA PHE A 51 -6.49 3.54 7.78
C PHE A 51 -5.55 4.73 7.90
N LYS A 52 -5.86 5.69 8.77
CA LYS A 52 -4.99 6.84 9.03
C LYS A 52 -3.57 6.42 9.36
N VAL A 53 -3.39 5.51 10.32
CA VAL A 53 -2.07 5.04 10.74
C VAL A 53 -1.36 4.26 9.62
N ALA A 54 -2.08 3.41 8.89
CA ALA A 54 -1.52 2.69 7.74
C ALA A 54 -0.99 3.67 6.67
N ILE A 55 -1.81 4.66 6.29
CA ILE A 55 -1.52 5.64 5.25
C ILE A 55 -0.39 6.59 5.68
N ASP A 56 -0.47 7.15 6.90
CA ASP A 56 0.54 8.08 7.41
C ASP A 56 1.90 7.40 7.54
N SER A 57 1.92 6.13 7.98
CA SER A 57 3.16 5.35 8.04
C SER A 57 3.75 5.13 6.65
N HIS A 58 2.91 4.87 5.64
CA HIS A 58 3.36 4.70 4.26
C HIS A 58 4.00 5.97 3.70
N LYS A 59 3.27 7.09 3.78
CA LYS A 59 3.75 8.39 3.29
C LYS A 59 5.07 8.78 3.96
N SER A 60 5.17 8.53 5.26
CA SER A 60 6.38 8.80 6.04
C SER A 60 7.56 7.96 5.56
N SER A 61 7.36 6.67 5.29
CA SER A 61 8.44 5.81 4.80
C SER A 61 8.87 6.18 3.39
N ILE A 62 7.93 6.50 2.48
CA ILE A 62 8.27 7.03 1.14
C ILE A 62 9.10 8.31 1.27
N ALA A 63 8.67 9.26 2.10
CA ALA A 63 9.40 10.50 2.31
C ALA A 63 10.82 10.29 2.86
N GLN A 64 11.01 9.27 3.72
CA GLN A 64 12.34 8.88 4.21
C GLN A 64 13.20 8.28 3.09
N THR A 65 12.65 7.37 2.29
CA THR A 65 13.37 6.75 1.17
C THR A 65 13.80 7.79 0.14
N LEU A 66 12.94 8.76 -0.19
CA LEU A 66 13.26 9.85 -1.12
C LEU A 66 14.45 10.70 -0.64
N LYS A 67 14.60 10.91 0.67
CA LYS A 67 15.71 11.64 1.31
C LYS A 67 17.00 10.85 1.47
N SER A 68 17.01 9.54 1.16
CA SER A 68 18.22 8.73 1.28
C SER A 68 19.24 9.04 0.18
N GLU A 69 20.50 8.68 0.42
CA GLU A 69 21.62 8.82 -0.54
C GLU A 69 21.67 7.70 -1.60
N LYS A 70 20.61 6.90 -1.72
CA LYS A 70 20.52 5.79 -2.68
C LYS A 70 20.26 6.30 -4.10
N ASP A 71 20.69 5.55 -5.11
CA ASP A 71 20.34 5.81 -6.50
C ASP A 71 18.83 5.67 -6.76
N SER A 72 18.36 6.22 -7.88
CA SER A 72 16.93 6.27 -8.20
C SER A 72 16.27 4.89 -8.28
N ILE A 73 16.97 3.88 -8.82
CA ILE A 73 16.42 2.52 -8.95
C ILE A 73 16.34 1.83 -7.58
N ALA A 74 17.35 2.01 -6.73
CA ALA A 74 17.34 1.52 -5.37
C ALA A 74 16.19 2.15 -4.55
N LYS A 75 15.94 3.46 -4.72
CA LYS A 75 14.79 4.15 -4.10
C LYS A 75 13.45 3.60 -4.59
N ILE A 76 13.28 3.39 -5.91
CA ILE A 76 12.04 2.80 -6.46
C ILE A 76 11.78 1.42 -5.86
N ARG A 77 12.80 0.56 -5.82
CA ARG A 77 12.68 -0.77 -5.20
C ARG A 77 12.28 -0.65 -3.75
N GLU A 78 12.90 0.25 -3.00
CA GLU A 78 12.58 0.41 -1.58
C GLU A 78 11.15 0.91 -1.34
N ILE A 79 10.67 1.91 -2.10
CA ILE A 79 9.29 2.40 -2.04
C ILE A 79 8.31 1.24 -2.26
N VAL A 80 8.56 0.42 -3.28
CA VAL A 80 7.69 -0.71 -3.63
C VAL A 80 7.61 -1.77 -2.53
N TYR A 81 8.72 -2.01 -1.83
CA TYR A 81 8.79 -3.01 -0.77
C TYR A 81 8.54 -2.42 0.63
N VAL A 82 8.29 -1.11 0.73
CA VAL A 82 8.25 -0.42 2.00
C VAL A 82 7.16 -0.98 2.90
N GLY A 83 7.51 -1.22 4.16
CA GLY A 83 6.58 -1.71 5.17
C GLY A 83 5.59 -0.61 5.57
N HIS A 84 4.33 -1.00 5.77
CA HIS A 84 3.34 -0.17 6.47
C HIS A 84 3.28 -0.60 7.93
N ARG A 85 2.94 0.31 8.85
CA ARG A 85 2.67 -0.07 10.23
C ARG A 85 1.56 -1.12 10.30
N TYR A 86 0.50 -0.93 9.53
CA TYR A 86 -0.57 -1.92 9.35
C TYR A 86 -0.69 -2.31 7.88
N LYS A 87 -0.79 -3.61 7.62
CA LYS A 87 -0.97 -4.13 6.25
C LYS A 87 -2.38 -3.84 5.79
N LEU A 88 -2.57 -3.69 4.47
CA LEU A 88 -3.87 -3.60 3.81
C LEU A 88 -4.07 -4.85 2.93
N PRO A 89 -4.59 -5.97 3.48
CA PRO A 89 -4.90 -7.15 2.69
C PRO A 89 -5.94 -6.87 1.61
N VAL A 90 -5.95 -7.70 0.57
CA VAL A 90 -6.89 -7.61 -0.57
C VAL A 90 -8.35 -7.57 -0.10
N LEU A 91 -8.71 -8.35 0.92
CA LEU A 91 -10.03 -8.30 1.56
C LEU A 91 -10.36 -6.93 2.16
N VAL A 92 -9.41 -6.30 2.84
CA VAL A 92 -9.61 -4.98 3.47
C VAL A 92 -9.78 -3.89 2.42
N LEU A 93 -9.01 -3.96 1.33
CA LEU A 93 -9.15 -3.03 0.19
C LEU A 93 -10.53 -3.14 -0.46
N ASP A 94 -11.03 -4.35 -0.68
CA ASP A 94 -12.38 -4.59 -1.23
C ASP A 94 -13.49 -4.06 -0.33
N GLU A 95 -13.41 -4.36 0.96
CA GLU A 95 -14.40 -3.88 1.92
C GLU A 95 -14.33 -2.34 2.10
N ALA A 96 -13.13 -1.74 2.02
CA ALA A 96 -12.99 -0.29 2.02
C ALA A 96 -13.71 0.33 0.81
N LYS A 97 -13.45 -0.18 -0.39
CA LYS A 97 -14.08 0.28 -1.64
C LYS A 97 -15.61 0.18 -1.59
N LYS A 98 -16.15 -0.89 -1.00
CA LYS A 98 -17.60 -1.17 -0.96
C LYS A 98 -18.33 -0.43 0.17
N PHE A 99 -17.70 -0.25 1.33
CA PHE A 99 -18.40 0.16 2.55
C PHE A 99 -17.83 1.42 3.21
N TYR A 100 -16.62 1.85 2.85
CA TYR A 100 -15.93 3.01 3.44
C TYR A 100 -15.34 3.91 2.32
N PRO A 101 -16.19 4.56 1.49
CA PRO A 101 -15.73 5.34 0.33
C PRO A 101 -14.75 6.46 0.69
N ASP A 102 -14.96 7.14 1.83
CA ASP A 102 -14.05 8.19 2.31
C ASP A 102 -12.65 7.65 2.66
N GLU A 103 -12.56 6.40 3.13
CA GLU A 103 -11.27 5.76 3.41
C GLU A 103 -10.65 5.19 2.14
N TRP A 104 -11.48 4.76 1.19
CA TRP A 104 -11.05 4.36 -0.15
C TRP A 104 -10.42 5.52 -0.92
N GLU A 105 -11.01 6.71 -0.87
CA GLU A 105 -10.44 7.93 -1.48
C GLU A 105 -9.02 8.20 -0.96
N LYS A 106 -8.78 8.04 0.35
CA LYS A 106 -7.44 8.23 0.93
C LYS A 106 -6.44 7.15 0.50
N ILE A 107 -6.90 5.93 0.21
CA ILE A 107 -6.07 4.87 -0.37
C ILE A 107 -5.68 5.24 -1.80
N GLU A 108 -6.62 5.79 -2.57
CA GLU A 108 -6.37 6.26 -3.92
C GLU A 108 -5.37 7.43 -3.94
N ASP A 109 -5.52 8.39 -3.02
CA ASP A 109 -4.58 9.49 -2.83
C ASP A 109 -3.18 8.98 -2.47
N LEU A 110 -3.08 7.94 -1.64
CA LEU A 110 -1.81 7.31 -1.30
C LEU A 110 -1.17 6.65 -2.51
N ARG A 111 -1.95 5.91 -3.32
CA ARG A 111 -1.48 5.29 -4.56
C ARG A 111 -0.97 6.34 -5.54
N GLN A 112 -1.70 7.44 -5.70
CA GLN A 112 -1.30 8.54 -6.59
C GLN A 112 -0.01 9.22 -6.09
N PHE A 113 0.08 9.48 -4.79
CA PHE A 113 1.30 10.03 -4.17
C PHE A 113 2.53 9.14 -4.40
N GLU A 114 2.39 7.82 -4.22
CA GLU A 114 3.45 6.85 -4.51
C GLU A 114 3.81 6.83 -6.00
N THR A 115 2.79 6.88 -6.86
CA THR A 115 2.97 6.87 -8.32
C THR A 115 3.76 8.08 -8.78
N ASP A 116 3.44 9.27 -8.27
CA ASP A 116 4.15 10.50 -8.60
C ASP A 116 5.60 10.49 -8.07
N ALA A 117 5.83 9.90 -6.89
CA ALA A 117 7.17 9.74 -6.36
C ALA A 117 8.03 8.83 -7.26
N ILE A 118 7.49 7.71 -7.73
CA ILE A 118 8.22 6.78 -8.61
C ILE A 118 8.45 7.38 -9.99
N LYS A 119 7.49 8.12 -10.58
CA LYS A 119 7.70 8.84 -11.83
C LYS A 119 8.87 9.82 -11.74
N LYS A 120 8.96 10.60 -10.66
CA LYS A 120 10.09 11.51 -10.41
C LYS A 120 11.42 10.78 -10.30
N LEU A 121 11.44 9.61 -9.64
CA LEU A 121 12.65 8.80 -9.57
C LEU A 121 13.03 8.18 -10.92
N LEU A 122 12.07 7.78 -11.74
CA LEU A 122 12.35 7.31 -13.09
C LEU A 122 12.97 8.42 -13.96
N GLU A 123 12.47 9.66 -13.84
CA GLU A 123 13.03 10.84 -14.50
C GLU A 123 14.46 11.12 -14.00
N GLN A 124 14.68 11.07 -12.69
CA GLN A 124 16.00 11.22 -12.10
C GLN A 124 16.96 10.13 -12.59
N GLY A 125 16.49 8.88 -12.69
CA GLY A 125 17.27 7.74 -13.20
C GLY A 125 17.72 7.90 -14.66
N LEU A 126 16.96 8.65 -15.48
CA LEU A 126 17.40 9.05 -16.82
C LEU A 126 18.57 10.03 -16.76
N HIS A 127 18.48 11.06 -15.90
CA HIS A 127 19.56 12.04 -15.71
C HIS A 127 20.82 11.42 -15.09
N GLU A 128 20.66 10.42 -14.22
CA GLU A 128 21.77 9.64 -13.64
C GLU A 128 22.42 8.67 -14.65
N GLY A 129 21.84 8.49 -15.84
CA GLY A 129 22.33 7.54 -16.85
C GLY A 129 22.09 6.07 -16.49
N ILE A 130 21.21 5.79 -15.52
CA ILE A 130 20.86 4.43 -15.09
C ILE A 130 19.75 3.84 -15.98
N VAL A 131 18.80 4.68 -16.39
CA VAL A 131 17.77 4.33 -17.37
C VAL A 131 18.32 4.56 -18.77
N LYS A 132 18.03 3.63 -19.70
CA LYS A 132 18.56 3.71 -21.06
C LYS A 132 18.03 4.97 -21.77
N PRO A 133 18.86 5.68 -22.57
CA PRO A 133 18.49 6.94 -23.21
C PRO A 133 17.49 6.78 -24.36
N ASP A 134 17.28 5.56 -24.87
CA ASP A 134 16.33 5.24 -25.95
C ASP A 134 14.90 4.96 -25.43
N ILE A 135 14.68 5.04 -24.12
CA ILE A 135 13.37 4.85 -23.51
C ILE A 135 12.55 6.15 -23.61
N ASP A 136 11.34 6.05 -24.17
CA ASP A 136 10.36 7.12 -24.09
C ASP A 136 9.80 7.21 -22.65
N PHE A 137 10.15 8.31 -21.98
CA PHE A 137 9.77 8.53 -20.59
C PHE A 137 8.26 8.69 -20.40
N ALA A 138 7.54 9.28 -21.37
CA ALA A 138 6.11 9.46 -21.28
C ALA A 138 5.39 8.10 -21.35
N VAL A 139 5.87 7.21 -22.23
CA VAL A 139 5.36 5.84 -22.33
C VAL A 139 5.67 5.05 -21.05
N LEU A 140 6.92 5.07 -20.57
CA LEU A 140 7.30 4.37 -19.34
C LEU A 140 6.47 4.84 -18.13
N SER A 141 6.31 6.17 -17.99
CA SER A 141 5.52 6.77 -16.91
C SER A 141 4.06 6.37 -16.97
N LYS A 142 3.47 6.33 -18.18
CA LYS A 142 2.08 5.90 -18.36
C LYS A 142 1.91 4.40 -18.11
N MET A 143 2.86 3.58 -18.56
CA MET A 143 2.87 2.14 -18.26
C MET A 143 2.90 1.90 -16.75
N TYR A 144 3.76 2.60 -16.02
CA TYR A 144 3.86 2.45 -14.59
C TYR A 144 2.57 2.89 -13.86
N GLU A 145 1.92 3.97 -14.32
CA GLU A 145 0.62 4.41 -13.80
C GLU A 145 -0.49 3.37 -13.99
N GLU A 146 -0.60 2.78 -15.17
CA GLU A 146 -1.58 1.71 -15.41
C GLU A 146 -1.27 0.45 -14.61
N ILE A 147 0.02 0.15 -14.46
CA ILE A 147 0.47 -0.95 -13.62
C ILE A 147 0.10 -0.71 -12.16
N SER A 148 0.17 0.55 -11.68
CA SER A 148 -0.18 0.87 -10.30
C SER A 148 -1.66 0.71 -9.98
N ASN A 149 -2.54 0.90 -10.97
CA ASN A 149 -3.97 0.61 -10.84
C ASN A 149 -4.26 -0.87 -10.52
N MET A 150 -3.47 -1.81 -11.07
CA MET A 150 -3.66 -3.24 -10.81
C MET A 150 -3.43 -3.64 -9.35
N PHE A 151 -2.72 -2.83 -8.56
CA PHE A 151 -2.36 -3.17 -7.18
C PHE A 151 -3.50 -3.02 -6.18
N ILE A 152 -4.56 -2.33 -6.61
CA ILE A 152 -5.78 -2.11 -5.83
C ILE A 152 -7.01 -2.74 -6.51
N ASP A 153 -6.80 -3.47 -7.61
CA ASP A 153 -7.84 -4.23 -8.30
C ASP A 153 -8.08 -5.56 -7.59
N TYR A 154 -9.18 -5.63 -6.83
CA TYR A 154 -9.55 -6.82 -6.07
C TYR A 154 -9.77 -8.04 -6.97
N ASP A 155 -10.52 -7.88 -8.06
CA ASP A 155 -10.92 -9.01 -8.92
C ASP A 155 -9.68 -9.63 -9.55
N PHE A 156 -8.81 -8.78 -10.12
CA PHE A 156 -7.52 -9.23 -10.67
C PHE A 156 -6.67 -9.98 -9.65
N LEU A 157 -6.50 -9.43 -8.43
CA LEU A 157 -5.64 -10.01 -7.40
C LEU A 157 -6.18 -11.34 -6.88
N VAL A 158 -7.49 -11.46 -6.70
CA VAL A 158 -8.13 -12.71 -6.23
C VAL A 158 -8.10 -13.78 -7.30
N GLU A 159 -8.48 -13.46 -8.54
CA GLU A 159 -8.47 -14.41 -9.67
C GLU A 159 -7.08 -15.03 -9.86
N ASN A 160 -6.04 -14.21 -9.69
CA ASN A 160 -4.66 -14.62 -9.86
C ASN A 160 -3.99 -15.14 -8.58
N ARG A 161 -4.71 -15.18 -7.45
CA ARG A 161 -4.21 -15.59 -6.12
C ARG A 161 -2.95 -14.81 -5.69
N MET A 162 -2.90 -13.52 -6.00
CA MET A 162 -1.76 -12.65 -5.73
C MET A 162 -2.07 -11.66 -4.61
N LYS A 163 -1.04 -11.33 -3.82
CA LYS A 163 -1.06 -10.13 -3.00
C LYS A 163 -0.67 -8.92 -3.86
N ALA A 164 -1.15 -7.73 -3.51
CA ALA A 164 -0.77 -6.48 -4.18
C ALA A 164 0.75 -6.36 -4.35
N ARG A 165 1.53 -6.56 -3.28
CA ARG A 165 3.01 -6.52 -3.31
C ARG A 165 3.65 -7.50 -4.28
N GLU A 166 3.08 -8.69 -4.44
CA GLU A 166 3.59 -9.70 -5.38
C GLU A 166 3.33 -9.28 -6.83
N ALA A 167 2.17 -8.69 -7.11
CA ALA A 167 1.86 -8.12 -8.42
C ALA A 167 2.82 -6.97 -8.77
N ILE A 168 3.09 -6.07 -7.81
CA ILE A 168 4.05 -4.96 -8.00
C ILE A 168 5.44 -5.48 -8.37
N ALA A 169 5.96 -6.41 -7.58
CA ALA A 169 7.29 -6.98 -7.78
C ALA A 169 7.43 -7.62 -9.17
N LYS A 170 6.42 -8.38 -9.60
CA LYS A 170 6.39 -9.03 -10.93
C LYS A 170 6.31 -8.00 -12.06
N ALA A 171 5.47 -6.99 -11.91
CA ALA A 171 5.32 -5.96 -12.93
C ALA A 171 6.62 -5.15 -13.11
N LEU A 172 7.28 -4.75 -12.02
CA LEU A 172 8.58 -4.07 -12.09
C LEU A 172 9.67 -4.95 -12.68
N HIS A 173 9.68 -6.24 -12.35
CA HIS A 173 10.63 -7.17 -12.98
C HIS A 173 10.44 -7.17 -14.50
N ILE A 174 9.20 -7.18 -15.00
CA ILE A 174 8.90 -7.10 -16.44
C ILE A 174 9.33 -5.75 -17.02
N ILE A 175 9.02 -4.63 -16.36
CA ILE A 175 9.39 -3.28 -16.82
C ILE A 175 10.92 -3.15 -16.94
N PHE A 176 11.66 -3.58 -15.93
CA PHE A 176 13.11 -3.37 -15.89
C PHE A 176 13.93 -4.40 -16.68
N ASN A 177 13.41 -5.61 -16.87
CA ASN A 177 14.14 -6.68 -17.55
C ASN A 177 13.59 -7.03 -18.94
N GLY A 178 12.40 -6.54 -19.29
CA GLY A 178 11.67 -6.91 -20.50
C GLY A 178 11.11 -8.33 -20.44
N VAL A 179 10.43 -8.75 -21.52
CA VAL A 179 9.82 -10.08 -21.66
C VAL A 179 10.64 -11.06 -22.50
N LEU A 180 11.65 -10.56 -23.22
CA LEU A 180 12.45 -11.38 -24.13
C LEU A 180 13.56 -12.12 -23.38
N GLN A 181 13.78 -13.37 -23.77
CA GLN A 181 14.94 -14.13 -23.30
C GLN A 181 16.19 -13.58 -24.00
N LYS A 182 17.18 -13.10 -23.25
CA LYS A 182 18.46 -12.69 -23.84
C LYS A 182 19.09 -13.92 -24.54
N ASN A 183 19.21 -13.85 -25.86
CA ASN A 183 19.79 -14.84 -26.80
C ASN A 183 18.83 -15.89 -27.41
N LYS A 184 17.73 -15.44 -28.03
CA LYS A 184 17.21 -16.06 -29.27
C LYS A 184 17.00 -14.99 -30.33
#